data_AF-A0A6M4GTM1-F1
#
_entry.id   AF-A0A6M4GTM1-F1
#
_cell.length_a   1.000
_cell.length_b   1.000
_cell.length_c   1.000
_cell.angle_alpha   90.00
_cell.angle_beta   90.00
_cell.angle_gamma   90.00
#
_symmetry.space_group_name_H-M   'P 1'
#
loop_
_entity.id
_entity.type
_entity.pdbx_description
1 polymer ?
#
loop_
_entity_poly.entity_id
_entity_poly.type
_entity_poly.pdbx_seq_one_letter_code
_entity_poly.pdbx_strand_id
1 'polypeptide(L)'
;MDDKPAKRRWLRWGAPLLAGAVVGIAMRFVFSGYPDSMTHAMTAGFIYFVPVVVGAVAVYVSERLSPTASGWHFNIGALANVFFVIGTLLILIEGFVCAIIIVPLFAVIGGLSGLAMGAICRRVTKSKETLYAIAMLPFLATPMESQVPLPVELANVERTIVIHASPERVWNELLNARDIRPEEVERAWIYRIGVPVPQSGATSETPEGRVRHVTMGKDISFDEVITHSVENRYLRWTYRFTPESFPPYALDEHVVIGGHYFDVRDTSYVLRPVAGGTELTVRIGYRVSTRFNWYAAPVARFLMEDLGDSNLGYYRGRAERAT
;
A
#
# COMPACT_ATOMS: atom_id res chain seq x y z
N MET A 1 -35.55 22.34 -23.98
CA MET A 1 -34.15 21.98 -23.67
C MET A 1 -34.10 20.47 -23.49
N ASP A 2 -33.47 19.79 -24.44
CA ASP A 2 -33.61 18.35 -24.66
C ASP A 2 -32.71 17.58 -23.68
N ASP A 3 -33.29 17.08 -22.59
CA ASP A 3 -32.59 16.38 -21.48
C ASP A 3 -32.32 14.89 -21.79
N LYS A 4 -32.75 14.44 -22.98
CA LYS A 4 -32.64 13.06 -23.48
C LYS A 4 -31.20 12.50 -23.54
N PRO A 5 -30.16 13.24 -24.01
CA PRO A 5 -28.80 12.71 -24.06
C PRO A 5 -28.18 12.56 -22.66
N ALA A 6 -28.47 13.51 -21.74
CA ALA A 6 -28.01 13.46 -20.36
C ALA A 6 -28.65 12.28 -19.61
N LYS A 7 -29.97 12.10 -19.73
CA LYS A 7 -30.70 10.97 -19.16
C LYS A 7 -30.20 9.62 -19.68
N ARG A 8 -29.94 9.51 -20.99
CA ARG A 8 -29.40 8.28 -21.60
C ARG A 8 -27.97 7.98 -21.15
N ARG A 9 -27.12 9.01 -20.97
CA ARG A 9 -25.77 8.84 -20.42
C ARG A 9 -25.80 8.41 -18.96
N TRP A 10 -26.67 9.01 -18.15
CA TRP A 10 -26.88 8.64 -16.75
C TRP A 10 -27.33 7.19 -16.59
N LEU A 11 -28.33 6.76 -17.37
CA LEU A 11 -28.83 5.38 -17.32
C LEU A 11 -27.79 4.35 -17.78
N ARG A 12 -26.89 4.72 -18.69
CA ARG A 12 -25.85 3.82 -19.22
C ARG A 12 -24.60 3.73 -18.36
N TRP A 13 -24.26 4.80 -17.64
CA TRP A 13 -23.01 4.89 -16.87
C TRP A 13 -23.25 5.25 -15.41
N GLY A 14 -23.93 6.38 -15.16
CA GLY A 14 -24.08 6.93 -13.81
C GLY A 14 -24.79 5.97 -12.84
N ALA A 15 -25.96 5.46 -13.22
CA ALA A 15 -26.75 4.59 -12.36
C ALA A 15 -26.04 3.25 -12.03
N PRO A 16 -25.47 2.51 -13.00
CA PRO A 16 -24.66 1.31 -12.72
C PRO A 16 -23.46 1.56 -11.79
N LEU A 17 -22.69 2.60 -12.07
CA LEU A 17 -21.49 2.92 -11.29
C LEU A 17 -21.86 3.34 -9.86
N LEU A 18 -22.89 4.16 -9.70
CA LEU A 18 -23.39 4.57 -8.40
C LEU A 18 -23.89 3.38 -7.59
N ALA A 19 -24.65 2.47 -8.21
CA ALA A 19 -25.15 1.28 -7.52
C ALA A 19 -24.02 0.38 -7.01
N GLY A 20 -23.02 0.13 -7.85
CA GLY A 20 -21.83 -0.63 -7.44
C GLY A 20 -21.05 0.07 -6.32
N ALA A 21 -20.78 1.38 -6.47
CA ALA A 21 -20.04 2.15 -5.48
C ALA A 21 -20.76 2.21 -4.12
N VAL A 22 -22.08 2.43 -4.10
CA VAL A 22 -22.87 2.44 -2.85
C VAL A 22 -22.83 1.09 -2.16
N VAL A 23 -22.96 -0.02 -2.90
CA VAL A 23 -22.86 -1.37 -2.32
C VAL A 23 -21.45 -1.62 -1.79
N GLY A 24 -20.41 -1.22 -2.51
CA GLY A 24 -19.03 -1.35 -2.05
C GLY A 24 -18.79 -0.57 -0.77
N ILE A 25 -19.21 0.69 -0.71
CA ILE A 25 -19.08 1.54 0.48
C ILE A 25 -19.85 0.93 1.66
N ALA A 26 -21.08 0.46 1.44
CA ALA A 26 -21.87 -0.20 2.48
C ALA A 26 -21.15 -1.46 2.99
N MET A 27 -20.59 -2.29 2.10
CA MET A 27 -19.77 -3.43 2.49
C MET A 27 -18.52 -3.00 3.25
N ARG A 28 -17.86 -1.90 2.87
CA ARG A 28 -16.71 -1.38 3.60
C ARG A 28 -17.04 -0.96 5.04
N PHE A 29 -18.23 -0.40 5.27
CA PHE A 29 -18.72 -0.13 6.63
C PHE A 29 -18.99 -1.42 7.42
N VAL A 30 -19.50 -2.46 6.77
CA VAL A 30 -19.66 -3.76 7.45
C VAL A 30 -18.29 -4.37 7.77
N PHE A 31 -17.31 -4.20 6.89
CA PHE A 31 -15.94 -4.68 7.05
C PHE A 31 -14.99 -3.63 7.68
N SER A 32 -15.48 -2.83 8.63
CA SER A 32 -14.69 -1.80 9.36
C SER A 32 -14.27 -2.20 10.77
N GLY A 33 -14.37 -3.48 11.14
CA GLY A 33 -13.90 -3.96 12.43
C GLY A 33 -12.37 -4.00 12.52
N TYR A 34 -11.83 -4.13 13.73
CA TYR A 34 -10.39 -4.22 14.03
C TYR A 34 -9.71 -5.46 13.41
N PRO A 35 -8.36 -5.51 13.28
CA PRO A 35 -7.64 -6.62 12.65
C PRO A 35 -7.98 -8.02 13.18
N ASP A 36 -8.30 -8.15 14.47
CA ASP A 36 -8.70 -9.41 15.11
C ASP A 36 -10.19 -9.77 14.90
N SER A 37 -10.96 -8.86 14.29
CA SER A 37 -12.37 -9.06 14.00
C SER A 37 -12.59 -9.84 12.70
N MET A 38 -13.70 -10.58 12.64
CA MET A 38 -14.13 -11.29 11.43
C MET A 38 -14.63 -10.38 10.31
N THR A 39 -14.59 -9.06 10.51
CA THR A 39 -15.14 -8.07 9.57
C THR A 39 -14.14 -6.95 9.38
N HIS A 40 -12.88 -7.29 9.13
CA HIS A 40 -11.82 -6.33 8.81
C HIS A 40 -11.53 -6.31 7.29
N ALA A 41 -11.06 -5.18 6.78
CA ALA A 41 -10.87 -4.94 5.34
C ALA A 41 -9.75 -5.78 4.71
N MET A 42 -8.78 -6.26 5.48
CA MET A 42 -7.68 -7.11 4.97
C MET A 42 -8.00 -8.61 4.90
N THR A 43 -9.25 -8.98 5.16
CA THR A 43 -9.71 -10.37 4.98
C THR A 43 -9.73 -10.75 3.50
N ALA A 44 -9.46 -12.01 3.20
CA ALA A 44 -9.65 -12.59 1.86
C ALA A 44 -11.12 -12.43 1.41
N GLY A 45 -12.05 -12.57 2.36
CA GLY A 45 -13.48 -12.28 2.15
C GLY A 45 -13.72 -10.91 1.53
N PHE A 46 -13.15 -9.87 2.13
CA PHE A 46 -13.25 -8.51 1.62
C PHE A 46 -12.47 -8.34 0.30
N ILE A 47 -11.18 -8.64 0.30
CA ILE A 47 -10.26 -8.33 -0.81
C ILE A 47 -10.66 -9.01 -2.12
N TYR A 48 -11.15 -10.26 -2.07
CA TYR A 48 -11.49 -10.99 -3.28
C TYR A 48 -12.97 -10.91 -3.64
N PHE A 49 -13.88 -10.92 -2.67
CA PHE A 49 -15.31 -11.05 -2.98
C PHE A 49 -16.07 -9.73 -2.98
N VAL A 50 -15.69 -8.72 -2.21
CA VAL A 50 -16.38 -7.41 -2.28
C VAL A 50 -16.24 -6.79 -3.68
N PRO A 51 -15.06 -6.76 -4.33
CA PRO A 51 -14.95 -6.27 -5.69
C PRO A 51 -15.76 -7.07 -6.71
N VAL A 52 -15.92 -8.38 -6.47
CA VAL A 52 -16.81 -9.24 -7.27
C VAL A 52 -18.25 -8.77 -7.14
N VAL A 53 -18.73 -8.53 -5.92
CA VAL A 53 -20.10 -8.05 -5.67
C VAL A 53 -20.32 -6.67 -6.31
N VAL A 54 -19.38 -5.74 -6.12
CA VAL A 54 -19.46 -4.39 -6.70
C VAL A 54 -19.60 -4.44 -8.22
N GLY A 55 -18.73 -5.21 -8.89
CA GLY A 55 -18.78 -5.37 -10.35
C GLY A 55 -20.05 -6.09 -10.83
N ALA A 56 -20.49 -7.13 -10.10
CA ALA A 56 -21.71 -7.85 -10.41
C ALA A 56 -22.96 -6.98 -10.28
N VAL A 57 -23.09 -6.21 -9.19
CA VAL A 57 -24.21 -5.27 -8.99
C VAL A 57 -24.24 -4.22 -10.09
N ALA A 58 -23.08 -3.61 -10.40
CA ALA A 58 -23.00 -2.58 -11.43
C ALA A 58 -23.46 -3.11 -12.79
N VAL A 59 -22.97 -4.28 -13.21
CA VAL A 59 -23.37 -4.87 -14.50
C VAL A 59 -24.80 -5.39 -14.49
N TYR A 60 -25.30 -5.92 -13.38
CA TYR A 60 -26.71 -6.31 -13.27
C TYR A 60 -27.64 -5.10 -13.48
N VAL A 61 -27.34 -3.97 -12.84
CA VAL A 61 -28.10 -2.72 -13.04
C VAL A 61 -27.97 -2.24 -14.49
N SER A 62 -26.77 -2.30 -15.07
CA SER A 62 -26.54 -1.93 -16.48
C SER A 62 -27.42 -2.74 -17.43
N GLU A 63 -27.43 -4.07 -17.32
CA GLU A 63 -28.24 -4.95 -18.18
C GLU A 63 -29.75 -4.71 -18.04
N ARG A 64 -30.23 -4.33 -16.86
CA ARG A 64 -31.65 -4.03 -16.62
C ARG A 64 -32.08 -2.66 -17.17
N LEU A 65 -31.19 -1.66 -17.15
CA LEU A 65 -31.51 -0.30 -17.59
C LEU A 65 -31.23 -0.08 -19.07
N SER A 66 -30.13 -0.61 -19.58
CA SER A 66 -29.72 -0.46 -20.98
C SER A 66 -28.76 -1.59 -21.37
N PRO A 67 -29.23 -2.64 -22.07
CA PRO A 67 -28.37 -3.71 -22.57
C PRO A 67 -27.19 -3.15 -23.38
N THR A 68 -25.98 -3.60 -23.07
CA THR A 68 -24.73 -3.13 -23.70
C THR A 68 -23.94 -4.27 -24.33
N ALA A 69 -22.85 -3.97 -25.06
CA ALA A 69 -22.00 -5.01 -25.63
C ALA A 69 -21.18 -5.73 -24.53
N SER A 70 -20.82 -7.01 -24.73
CA SER A 70 -20.14 -7.80 -23.68
C SER A 70 -18.83 -7.19 -23.18
N GLY A 71 -18.02 -6.57 -24.05
CA GLY A 71 -16.79 -5.89 -23.66
C GLY A 71 -17.00 -4.64 -22.80
N TRP A 72 -18.23 -4.12 -22.77
CA TRP A 72 -18.60 -2.98 -21.94
C TRP A 72 -18.74 -3.34 -20.46
N HIS A 73 -19.08 -4.60 -20.17
CA HIS A 73 -19.26 -5.07 -18.80
C HIS A 73 -17.96 -5.06 -17.99
N PHE A 74 -16.82 -5.32 -18.65
CA PHE A 74 -15.52 -5.19 -18.00
C PHE A 74 -15.30 -3.75 -17.53
N ASN A 75 -15.51 -2.77 -18.41
CA ASN A 75 -15.31 -1.36 -18.06
C ASN A 75 -16.26 -0.89 -16.96
N ILE A 76 -17.54 -1.30 -17.00
CA ILE A 76 -18.51 -0.95 -15.95
C ILE A 76 -18.08 -1.55 -14.60
N GLY A 77 -17.72 -2.84 -14.57
CA GLY A 77 -17.32 -3.50 -13.33
C GLY A 77 -16.01 -2.96 -12.77
N ALA A 78 -15.03 -2.67 -13.64
CA ALA A 78 -13.76 -2.07 -13.25
C ALA A 78 -13.94 -0.65 -12.72
N LEU A 79 -14.66 0.22 -13.45
CA LEU A 79 -14.91 1.59 -13.02
C LEU A 79 -15.77 1.65 -11.75
N ALA A 80 -16.76 0.78 -11.58
CA ALA A 80 -17.55 0.72 -10.35
C ALA A 80 -16.66 0.48 -9.12
N ASN A 81 -15.63 -0.37 -9.26
CA ASN A 81 -14.64 -0.61 -8.21
C ASN A 81 -13.71 0.58 -7.98
N VAL A 82 -13.30 1.28 -9.05
CA VAL A 82 -12.55 2.55 -8.91
C VAL A 82 -13.39 3.59 -8.14
N PHE A 83 -14.66 3.77 -8.50
CA PHE A 83 -15.57 4.71 -7.81
C PHE A 83 -15.87 4.28 -6.37
N PHE A 84 -15.93 2.97 -6.10
CA PHE A 84 -16.01 2.45 -4.74
C PHE A 84 -14.81 2.90 -3.90
N VAL A 85 -13.57 2.69 -4.38
CA VAL A 85 -12.36 3.07 -3.63
C VAL A 85 -12.23 4.60 -3.50
N ILE A 86 -12.60 5.36 -4.54
CA ILE A 86 -12.67 6.83 -4.43
C ILE A 86 -13.71 7.23 -3.37
N GLY A 87 -14.86 6.56 -3.34
CA GLY A 87 -15.89 6.77 -2.33
C GLY A 87 -15.38 6.54 -0.91
N THR A 88 -14.60 5.48 -0.68
CA THR A 88 -14.00 5.19 0.65
C THR A 88 -12.93 6.20 1.04
N LEU A 89 -12.19 6.75 0.08
CA LEU A 89 -11.24 7.85 0.31
C LEU A 89 -11.96 9.15 0.70
N LEU A 90 -13.06 9.49 0.03
CA LEU A 90 -13.81 10.73 0.30
C LEU A 90 -14.44 10.75 1.70
N ILE A 91 -14.77 9.58 2.24
CA ILE A 91 -15.30 9.42 3.60
C ILE A 91 -14.19 9.14 4.64
N LEU A 92 -12.91 9.27 4.25
CA LEU A 92 -11.72 9.13 5.11
C LEU A 92 -11.64 7.79 5.86
N ILE A 93 -12.18 6.71 5.28
CA ILE A 93 -12.11 5.37 5.87
C ILE A 93 -10.81 4.65 5.51
N GLU A 94 -10.27 4.91 4.32
CA GLU A 94 -9.03 4.31 3.82
C GLU A 94 -7.97 5.39 3.63
N GLY A 95 -6.70 5.02 3.81
CA GLY A 95 -5.57 5.87 3.48
C GLY A 95 -5.32 5.95 1.98
N PHE A 96 -4.76 7.09 1.55
CA PHE A 96 -4.39 7.33 0.15
C PHE A 96 -3.40 6.29 -0.40
N VAL A 97 -2.43 5.87 0.42
CA VAL A 97 -1.44 4.84 0.07
C VAL A 97 -2.12 3.50 -0.24
N CYS A 98 -3.01 3.04 0.64
CA CYS A 98 -3.77 1.79 0.48
C CYS A 98 -4.60 1.82 -0.81
N ALA A 99 -5.29 2.94 -1.07
CA ALA A 99 -6.10 3.11 -2.27
C ALA A 99 -5.29 2.99 -3.56
N ILE A 100 -4.12 3.65 -3.66
CA ILE A 100 -3.23 3.53 -4.84
C ILE A 100 -2.82 2.07 -5.06
N ILE A 101 -2.49 1.35 -3.97
CA ILE A 101 -2.05 -0.04 -4.04
C ILE A 101 -3.21 -0.97 -4.44
N ILE A 102 -4.43 -0.78 -3.91
CA ILE A 102 -5.52 -1.75 -4.10
C ILE A 102 -6.37 -1.52 -5.35
N VAL A 103 -6.45 -0.29 -5.86
CA VAL A 103 -7.27 0.06 -7.04
C VAL A 103 -6.99 -0.82 -8.26
N PRO A 104 -5.73 -1.08 -8.66
CA PRO A 104 -5.46 -1.94 -9.83
C PRO A 104 -6.04 -3.34 -9.65
N LEU A 105 -5.87 -3.94 -8.47
CA LEU A 105 -6.39 -5.27 -8.16
C LEU A 105 -7.93 -5.28 -8.20
N PHE A 106 -8.57 -4.32 -7.52
CA PHE A 106 -10.04 -4.24 -7.45
C PHE A 106 -10.67 -3.94 -8.81
N ALA A 107 -10.02 -3.11 -9.64
CA ALA A 107 -10.48 -2.84 -11.00
C ALA A 107 -10.44 -4.10 -11.88
N VAL A 108 -9.39 -4.92 -11.79
CA VAL A 108 -9.30 -6.17 -12.54
C VAL A 108 -10.34 -7.19 -12.07
N ILE A 109 -10.43 -7.43 -10.75
CA ILE A 109 -11.43 -8.36 -10.20
C ILE A 109 -12.85 -7.90 -10.54
N GLY A 110 -13.12 -6.60 -10.38
CA GLY A 110 -14.38 -5.97 -10.72
C GLY A 110 -14.75 -6.08 -12.20
N GLY A 111 -13.77 -5.91 -13.10
CA GLY A 111 -13.99 -6.06 -14.53
C GLY A 111 -14.31 -7.51 -14.91
N LEU A 112 -13.57 -8.48 -14.35
CA LEU A 112 -13.81 -9.91 -14.58
C LEU A 112 -15.17 -10.34 -14.03
N SER A 113 -15.54 -9.88 -12.82
CA SER A 113 -16.86 -10.15 -12.25
C SER A 113 -17.98 -9.52 -13.07
N GLY A 114 -17.76 -8.32 -13.62
CA GLY A 114 -18.67 -7.68 -14.55
C GLY A 114 -18.92 -8.52 -15.80
N LEU A 115 -17.87 -9.03 -16.45
CA LEU A 115 -18.00 -9.94 -17.59
C LEU A 115 -18.80 -11.19 -17.25
N ALA A 116 -18.49 -11.82 -16.11
CA ALA A 116 -19.18 -13.01 -15.62
C ALA A 116 -20.66 -12.73 -15.36
N MET A 117 -20.98 -11.62 -14.67
CA MET A 117 -22.36 -11.25 -14.35
C MET A 117 -23.16 -10.91 -15.61
N GLY A 118 -22.55 -10.25 -16.59
CA GLY A 118 -23.19 -10.01 -17.88
C GLY A 118 -23.53 -11.31 -18.62
N ALA A 119 -22.66 -12.31 -18.56
CA ALA A 119 -22.96 -13.64 -19.10
C ALA A 119 -24.09 -14.34 -18.33
N ILE A 120 -24.10 -14.23 -17.00
CA ILE A 120 -25.16 -14.77 -16.14
C ILE A 120 -26.51 -14.13 -16.47
N CYS A 121 -26.57 -12.79 -16.58
CA CYS A 121 -27.79 -12.06 -16.93
C CYS A 121 -28.42 -12.53 -18.24
N ARG A 122 -27.60 -12.95 -19.22
CA ARG A 122 -28.06 -13.36 -20.55
C ARG A 122 -28.36 -14.84 -20.69
N ARG A 123 -27.71 -15.70 -19.89
CA ARG A 123 -27.80 -17.16 -20.02
C ARG A 123 -28.59 -17.83 -18.91
N VAL A 124 -28.77 -17.16 -17.77
CA VAL A 124 -29.41 -17.73 -16.58
C VAL A 124 -30.72 -17.02 -16.30
N THR A 125 -31.82 -17.76 -16.28
CA THR A 125 -33.18 -17.21 -16.03
C THR A 125 -33.32 -16.60 -14.64
N LYS A 126 -32.63 -17.17 -13.64
CA LYS A 126 -32.62 -16.75 -12.21
C LYS A 126 -31.41 -15.87 -11.86
N SER A 127 -31.08 -14.91 -12.73
CA SER A 127 -29.91 -14.05 -12.55
C SER A 127 -29.97 -13.18 -11.29
N LYS A 128 -31.17 -12.85 -10.79
CA LYS A 128 -31.37 -12.09 -9.54
C LYS A 128 -30.97 -12.90 -8.32
N GLU A 129 -31.38 -14.16 -8.26
CA GLU A 129 -31.04 -15.09 -7.18
C GLU A 129 -29.54 -15.40 -7.18
N THR A 130 -28.94 -15.55 -8.36
CA THR A 130 -27.47 -15.69 -8.49
C THR A 130 -26.74 -14.48 -7.94
N LEU A 131 -27.20 -13.26 -8.19
CA LEU A 131 -26.61 -12.05 -7.62
C LEU A 131 -26.68 -12.06 -6.09
N TYR A 132 -27.79 -12.50 -5.50
CA TYR A 132 -27.90 -12.62 -4.04
C TYR A 132 -26.92 -13.65 -3.47
N ALA A 133 -26.75 -14.79 -4.14
CA ALA A 133 -25.74 -15.76 -3.74
C ALA A 133 -24.32 -15.18 -3.80
N ILE A 134 -23.99 -14.42 -4.86
CA ILE A 134 -22.71 -13.72 -5.00
C ILE A 134 -22.52 -12.69 -3.87
N ALA A 135 -23.56 -11.93 -3.54
CA ALA A 135 -23.53 -10.92 -2.46
C ALA A 135 -23.26 -11.53 -1.07
N MET A 136 -23.59 -12.81 -0.88
CA MET A 136 -23.33 -13.53 0.37
C MET A 136 -21.90 -14.09 0.48
N LEU A 137 -21.15 -14.21 -0.63
CA LEU A 137 -19.82 -14.83 -0.64
C LEU A 137 -18.80 -14.19 0.34
N PRO A 138 -18.68 -12.85 0.45
CA PRO A 138 -17.75 -12.24 1.41
C PRO A 138 -17.99 -12.73 2.84
N PHE A 139 -19.25 -12.86 3.24
CA PHE A 139 -19.65 -13.27 4.59
C PHE A 139 -19.45 -14.75 4.85
N LEU A 140 -19.52 -15.58 3.82
CA LEU A 140 -19.28 -17.03 3.93
C LEU A 140 -17.78 -17.36 3.92
N ALA A 141 -16.98 -16.58 3.18
CA ALA A 141 -15.54 -16.81 3.06
C ALA A 141 -14.76 -16.40 4.33
N THR A 142 -15.17 -15.31 4.98
CA THR A 142 -14.39 -14.74 6.10
C THR A 142 -14.29 -15.65 7.35
N PRO A 143 -15.35 -16.36 7.78
CA PRO A 143 -15.25 -17.32 8.88
C PRO A 143 -14.33 -18.52 8.61
N MET A 144 -14.21 -18.94 7.35
CA MET A 144 -13.31 -20.04 6.97
C MET A 144 -11.85 -19.62 7.06
N GLU A 145 -11.59 -18.33 6.84
CA GLU A 145 -10.26 -17.75 6.82
C GLU A 145 -9.68 -17.50 8.22
N SER A 146 -10.53 -17.15 9.21
CA SER A 146 -10.06 -16.82 10.57
C SER A 146 -9.34 -17.97 11.28
N GLN A 147 -9.53 -19.21 10.79
CA GLN A 147 -8.86 -20.41 11.31
C GLN A 147 -7.46 -20.62 10.73
N VAL A 148 -7.09 -19.89 9.67
CA VAL A 148 -5.81 -20.04 8.97
C VAL A 148 -4.91 -18.86 9.37
N PRO A 149 -3.69 -19.09 9.89
CA PRO A 149 -2.77 -17.98 10.18
C PRO A 149 -2.40 -17.21 8.90
N LEU A 150 -2.04 -15.93 9.04
CA LEU A 150 -1.56 -15.14 7.90
C LEU A 150 -0.24 -15.73 7.38
N PRO A 151 -0.08 -15.87 6.05
CA PRO A 151 1.19 -16.32 5.49
C PRO A 151 2.25 -15.24 5.69
N VAL A 152 3.39 -15.61 6.26
CA VAL A 152 4.50 -14.68 6.50
C VAL A 152 5.53 -14.83 5.40
N GLU A 153 5.77 -13.76 4.65
CA GLU A 153 6.84 -13.67 3.67
C GLU A 153 7.93 -12.72 4.17
N LEU A 154 9.15 -13.24 4.33
CA LEU A 154 10.32 -12.47 4.69
C LEU A 154 11.16 -12.21 3.44
N ALA A 155 11.45 -10.95 3.17
CA ALA A 155 12.20 -10.55 2.00
C ALA A 155 13.29 -9.55 2.37
N ASN A 156 14.27 -9.41 1.47
CA ASN A 156 15.31 -8.41 1.57
C ASN A 156 15.50 -7.78 0.19
N VAL A 157 15.77 -6.49 0.17
CA VAL A 157 16.25 -5.78 -1.03
C VAL A 157 17.65 -5.25 -0.74
N GLU A 158 18.49 -5.21 -1.78
CA GLU A 158 19.87 -4.73 -1.71
C GLU A 158 20.12 -3.79 -2.88
N ARG A 159 20.65 -2.60 -2.58
CA ARG A 159 20.96 -1.56 -3.56
C ARG A 159 22.36 -1.02 -3.29
N THR A 160 23.08 -0.66 -4.36
CA THR A 160 24.47 -0.22 -4.26
C THR A 160 24.73 0.96 -5.19
N ILE A 161 25.47 1.94 -4.71
CA ILE A 161 26.01 3.04 -5.53
C ILE A 161 27.46 3.33 -5.16
N VAL A 162 28.17 4.02 -6.05
CA VAL A 162 29.45 4.65 -5.73
C VAL A 162 29.21 6.13 -5.43
N ILE A 163 29.68 6.59 -4.29
CA ILE A 163 29.63 7.99 -3.83
C ILE A 163 31.04 8.56 -3.94
N HIS A 164 31.19 9.72 -4.57
CA HIS A 164 32.49 10.42 -4.69
C HIS A 164 32.90 11.13 -3.40
N ALA A 165 32.89 10.39 -2.29
CA ALA A 165 33.30 10.86 -0.97
C ALA A 165 34.05 9.76 -0.21
N SER A 166 34.80 10.17 0.82
CA SER A 166 35.52 9.23 1.67
C SER A 166 34.55 8.47 2.58
N PRO A 167 34.91 7.27 3.06
CA PRO A 167 34.05 6.48 3.95
C PRO A 167 33.63 7.26 5.20
N GLU A 168 34.52 8.09 5.75
CA GLU A 168 34.28 8.93 6.94
C GLU A 168 33.15 9.93 6.70
N ARG A 169 33.09 10.54 5.50
CA ARG A 169 32.04 11.50 5.16
C ARG A 169 30.69 10.81 5.00
N VAL A 170 30.66 9.70 4.27
CA VAL A 170 29.43 8.90 4.10
C VAL A 170 28.94 8.39 5.46
N TRP A 171 29.86 7.93 6.31
CA TRP A 171 29.57 7.49 7.66
C TRP A 171 28.96 8.58 8.54
N ASN A 172 29.49 9.80 8.46
CA ASN A 172 28.91 10.93 9.19
C ASN A 172 27.47 11.23 8.74
N GLU A 173 27.19 11.21 7.44
CA GLU A 173 25.82 11.43 6.92
C GLU A 173 24.85 10.31 7.34
N LEU A 174 25.32 9.05 7.43
CA LEU A 174 24.52 7.93 7.92
C LEU A 174 24.06 8.13 9.37
N LEU A 175 24.94 8.65 10.23
CA LEU A 175 24.67 8.85 11.66
C LEU A 175 23.97 10.20 11.96
N ASN A 176 24.16 11.21 11.12
CA ASN A 176 23.74 12.59 11.40
C ASN A 176 22.88 13.20 10.29
N ALA A 177 21.89 12.45 9.81
CA ALA A 177 20.93 12.91 8.80
C ALA A 177 19.92 13.91 9.39
N ARG A 178 20.32 15.17 9.58
CA ARG A 178 19.48 16.25 10.14
C ARG A 178 18.89 17.16 9.06
N ASP A 179 17.73 17.78 9.31
CA ASP A 179 17.11 18.75 8.39
C ASP A 179 16.95 18.18 6.97
N ILE A 180 16.37 16.98 6.85
CA ILE A 180 16.10 16.35 5.56
C ILE A 180 15.03 17.16 4.85
N ARG A 181 15.40 17.73 3.70
CA ARG A 181 14.46 18.55 2.92
C ARG A 181 13.67 17.67 1.96
N PRO A 182 12.39 17.97 1.70
CA PRO A 182 11.57 17.20 0.78
C PRO A 182 12.25 17.00 -0.59
N GLU A 183 12.91 18.01 -1.13
CA GLU A 183 13.53 17.95 -2.46
C GLU A 183 14.68 16.93 -2.56
N GLU A 184 15.24 16.52 -1.41
CA GLU A 184 16.30 15.51 -1.34
C GLU A 184 15.78 14.07 -1.45
N VAL A 185 14.48 13.84 -1.20
CA VAL A 185 13.90 12.49 -1.09
C VAL A 185 12.58 12.30 -1.85
N GLU A 186 11.79 13.35 -2.09
CA GLU A 186 10.41 13.31 -2.62
C GLU A 186 10.26 12.71 -4.02
N ARG A 187 11.37 12.54 -4.75
CA ARG A 187 11.36 11.90 -6.07
C ARG A 187 11.04 10.40 -6.01
N ALA A 188 11.28 9.77 -4.86
CA ALA A 188 10.99 8.36 -4.63
C ALA A 188 9.49 8.11 -4.72
N TRP A 189 9.10 7.05 -5.44
CA TRP A 189 7.70 6.62 -5.55
C TRP A 189 7.03 6.42 -4.20
N ILE A 190 7.74 5.89 -3.21
CA ILE A 190 7.18 5.64 -1.87
C ILE A 190 6.59 6.91 -1.24
N TYR A 191 7.24 8.08 -1.40
CA TYR A 191 6.72 9.34 -0.89
C TYR A 191 5.62 9.92 -1.78
N ARG A 192 5.72 9.74 -3.09
CA ARG A 192 4.72 10.23 -4.06
C ARG A 192 3.36 9.55 -3.92
N ILE A 193 3.32 8.32 -3.43
CA ILE A 193 2.06 7.61 -3.12
C ILE A 193 1.48 7.97 -1.75
N GLY A 194 2.12 8.87 -1.00
CA GLY A 194 1.58 9.46 0.23
C GLY A 194 2.21 8.99 1.54
N VAL A 195 3.30 8.21 1.50
CA VAL A 195 4.09 7.95 2.71
C VAL A 195 4.76 9.26 3.14
N PRO A 196 4.68 9.65 4.43
CA PRO A 196 5.31 10.88 4.89
C PRO A 196 6.82 10.90 4.64
N VAL A 197 7.36 12.06 4.29
CA VAL A 197 8.81 12.22 4.06
C VAL A 197 9.58 12.24 5.36
N PRO A 198 10.79 11.66 5.43
CA PRO A 198 11.66 11.79 6.59
C PRO A 198 12.12 13.24 6.77
N GLN A 199 12.27 13.67 8.03
CA GLN A 199 12.70 15.02 8.41
C GLN A 199 14.04 15.00 9.16
N SER A 200 14.28 13.97 9.98
CA SER A 200 15.55 13.81 10.69
C SER A 200 15.79 12.35 11.03
N GLY A 201 17.05 11.97 11.15
CA GLY A 201 17.52 10.68 11.63
C GLY A 201 18.90 10.87 12.25
N ALA A 202 18.93 11.25 13.53
CA ALA A 202 20.15 11.62 14.24
C ALA A 202 20.48 10.62 15.35
N THR A 203 21.74 10.18 15.39
CA THR A 203 22.23 9.26 16.42
C THR A 203 22.61 9.98 17.70
N SER A 204 22.20 9.42 18.84
CA SER A 204 22.61 9.82 20.18
C SER A 204 23.17 8.60 20.95
N GLU A 205 24.00 8.87 21.96
CA GLU A 205 24.43 7.86 22.92
C GLU A 205 23.38 7.77 24.04
N THR A 206 22.87 6.56 24.27
CA THR A 206 21.89 6.26 25.32
C THR A 206 22.45 5.21 26.28
N PRO A 207 21.86 5.02 27.47
CA PRO A 207 22.28 3.95 28.38
C PRO A 207 22.21 2.54 27.77
N GLU A 208 21.39 2.35 26.73
CA GLU A 208 21.18 1.08 26.02
C GLU A 208 22.14 0.90 24.81
N GLY A 209 22.97 1.91 24.54
CA GLY A 209 23.85 1.99 23.36
C GLY A 209 23.49 3.14 22.42
N ARG A 210 23.98 3.08 21.19
CA ARG A 210 23.71 4.12 20.19
C ARG A 210 22.34 3.93 19.55
N VAL A 211 21.53 4.97 19.59
CA VAL A 211 20.16 4.98 19.04
C VAL A 211 20.03 6.13 18.06
N ARG A 212 19.46 5.87 16.89
CA ARG A 212 19.13 6.90 15.90
C ARG A 212 17.65 7.24 16.00
N HIS A 213 17.36 8.48 16.37
CA HIS A 213 16.00 8.98 16.50
C HIS A 213 15.53 9.51 15.15
N VAL A 214 14.48 8.88 14.61
CA VAL A 214 13.90 9.23 13.31
C VAL A 214 12.63 10.04 13.54
N THR A 215 12.50 11.14 12.80
CA THR A 215 11.25 11.90 12.67
C THR A 215 10.87 12.00 11.20
N MET A 216 9.58 11.91 10.92
CA MET A 216 9.01 12.04 9.59
C MET A 216 7.79 12.97 9.64
N GLY A 217 7.31 13.40 8.47
CA GLY A 217 6.09 14.19 8.38
C GLY A 217 4.89 13.49 9.05
N LYS A 218 3.86 14.27 9.38
CA LYS A 218 2.67 13.82 10.14
C LYS A 218 3.02 13.28 11.53
N ASP A 219 3.98 13.92 12.19
CA ASP A 219 4.37 13.66 13.59
C ASP A 219 4.79 12.20 13.87
N ILE A 220 5.27 11.49 12.84
CA ILE A 220 5.81 10.14 12.98
C ILE A 220 7.17 10.23 13.65
N SER A 221 7.40 9.40 14.67
CA SER A 221 8.71 9.29 15.33
C SER A 221 8.99 7.88 15.83
N PHE A 222 10.20 7.39 15.61
CA PHE A 222 10.60 6.07 16.09
C PHE A 222 12.11 5.97 16.23
N ASP A 223 12.56 4.91 16.90
CA ASP A 223 13.96 4.67 17.18
C ASP A 223 14.53 3.57 16.28
N GLU A 224 15.71 3.82 15.74
CA GLU A 224 16.57 2.83 15.08
C GLU A 224 17.71 2.46 16.04
N VAL A 225 17.64 1.28 16.62
CA VAL A 225 18.62 0.78 17.59
C VAL A 225 19.81 0.18 16.85
N ILE A 226 21.01 0.74 17.00
CA ILE A 226 22.21 0.25 16.32
C ILE A 226 22.66 -1.05 17.00
N THR A 227 22.55 -2.17 16.28
CA THR A 227 22.90 -3.50 16.80
C THR A 227 24.34 -3.88 16.49
N HIS A 228 24.87 -3.42 15.35
CA HIS A 228 26.24 -3.67 14.94
C HIS A 228 26.81 -2.44 14.26
N SER A 229 28.06 -2.10 14.58
CA SER A 229 28.73 -0.97 13.98
C SER A 229 30.23 -1.20 13.97
N VAL A 230 30.81 -1.17 12.77
CA VAL A 230 32.25 -1.10 12.53
C VAL A 230 32.49 0.19 11.77
N GLU A 231 33.13 1.14 12.44
CA GLU A 231 33.33 2.49 11.93
C GLU A 231 33.83 2.51 10.48
N ASN A 232 33.19 3.35 9.66
CA ASN A 232 33.48 3.55 8.24
C ASN A 232 33.37 2.29 7.35
N ARG A 233 32.81 1.18 7.85
CA ARG A 233 32.74 -0.10 7.11
C ARG A 233 31.38 -0.76 7.14
N TYR A 234 30.73 -0.79 8.30
CA TYR A 234 29.48 -1.54 8.45
C TYR A 234 28.59 -0.95 9.53
N LEU A 235 27.32 -0.76 9.24
CA LEU A 235 26.31 -0.30 10.18
C LEU A 235 25.05 -1.14 10.03
N ARG A 236 24.46 -1.59 11.13
CA ARG A 236 23.15 -2.26 11.12
C ARG A 236 22.33 -1.77 12.30
N TRP A 237 21.07 -1.46 12.02
CA TRP A 237 20.08 -1.15 13.03
C TRP A 237 18.81 -1.97 12.86
N THR A 238 18.07 -2.09 13.96
CA THR A 238 16.72 -2.64 14.02
C THR A 238 15.76 -1.55 14.45
N TYR A 239 14.49 -1.68 14.08
CA TYR A 239 13.49 -0.68 14.38
C TYR A 239 12.77 -0.97 15.70
N ARG A 240 12.54 0.08 16.49
CA ARG A 240 11.72 0.06 17.70
C ARG A 240 10.53 0.97 17.47
N PHE A 241 9.40 0.36 17.14
CA PHE A 241 8.12 1.05 17.00
C PHE A 241 7.33 0.92 18.31
N THR A 242 6.73 2.02 18.75
CA THR A 242 5.76 2.05 19.84
C THR A 242 4.38 2.43 19.30
N PRO A 243 3.28 2.25 20.05
CA PRO A 243 1.95 2.70 19.62
C PRO A 243 1.90 4.21 19.27
N GLU A 244 2.78 5.01 19.87
CA GLU A 244 2.90 6.45 19.63
C GLU A 244 3.73 6.77 18.38
N SER A 245 4.45 5.80 17.81
CA SER A 245 5.32 6.04 16.67
C SER A 245 4.58 6.49 15.42
N PHE A 246 3.33 6.04 15.26
CA PHE A 246 2.48 6.35 14.13
C PHE A 246 1.15 6.92 14.65
N PRO A 247 0.98 8.25 14.64
CA PRO A 247 -0.32 8.84 14.94
C PRO A 247 -1.41 8.24 14.04
N PRO A 248 -2.66 8.05 14.51
CA PRO A 248 -3.70 7.35 13.75
C PRO A 248 -4.03 7.95 12.37
N TYR A 249 -3.71 9.23 12.16
CA TYR A 249 -3.91 9.95 10.90
C TYR A 249 -2.68 9.92 9.97
N ALA A 250 -1.54 9.40 10.46
CA ALA A 250 -0.27 9.50 9.77
C ALA A 250 -0.16 8.47 8.63
N LEU A 251 -0.45 7.22 8.94
CA LEU A 251 -0.51 6.09 8.02
C LEU A 251 -1.73 5.24 8.36
N ASP A 252 -2.33 4.65 7.32
CA ASP A 252 -3.44 3.71 7.49
C ASP A 252 -2.94 2.42 8.16
N GLU A 253 -3.75 1.86 9.06
CA GLU A 253 -3.46 0.65 9.84
C GLU A 253 -2.98 -0.51 8.96
N HIS A 254 -3.50 -0.58 7.73
CA HIS A 254 -3.15 -1.61 6.76
C HIS A 254 -1.72 -1.52 6.21
N VAL A 255 -1.07 -0.36 6.32
CA VAL A 255 0.28 -0.08 5.77
C VAL A 255 1.25 0.49 6.82
N VAL A 256 0.83 0.60 8.08
CA VAL A 256 1.70 0.99 9.19
C VAL A 256 2.89 0.03 9.30
N ILE A 257 4.09 0.61 9.41
CA ILE A 257 5.32 -0.14 9.59
C ILE A 257 5.36 -0.66 11.04
N GLY A 258 5.76 -1.92 11.23
CA GLY A 258 5.64 -2.60 12.52
C GLY A 258 4.23 -3.12 12.82
N GLY A 259 3.30 -2.96 11.87
CA GLY A 259 1.92 -3.43 11.99
C GLY A 259 1.73 -4.90 11.61
N HIS A 260 0.48 -5.36 11.60
CA HIS A 260 0.14 -6.77 11.33
C HIS A 260 0.53 -7.23 9.91
N TYR A 261 0.38 -6.36 8.91
CA TYR A 261 0.47 -6.72 7.49
C TYR A 261 1.83 -6.42 6.84
N PHE A 262 2.56 -5.43 7.36
CA PHE A 262 3.84 -5.00 6.84
C PHE A 262 4.76 -4.57 7.98
N ASP A 263 6.04 -4.92 7.87
CA ASP A 263 7.05 -4.52 8.85
C ASP A 263 8.44 -4.39 8.22
N VAL A 264 9.19 -3.36 8.63
CA VAL A 264 10.61 -3.20 8.29
C VAL A 264 11.41 -3.61 9.52
N ARG A 265 12.19 -4.68 9.37
CA ARG A 265 12.82 -5.37 10.49
C ARG A 265 14.19 -4.81 10.81
N ASP A 266 15.00 -4.64 9.78
CA ASP A 266 16.38 -4.18 9.90
C ASP A 266 16.86 -3.52 8.61
N THR A 267 17.79 -2.60 8.79
CA THR A 267 18.53 -2.01 7.67
C THR A 267 20.01 -2.07 8.00
N SER A 268 20.80 -2.41 6.98
CA SER A 268 22.26 -2.42 7.09
C SER A 268 22.91 -1.68 5.94
N TYR A 269 24.06 -1.07 6.23
CA TYR A 269 24.91 -0.38 5.29
C TYR A 269 26.30 -0.99 5.32
N VAL A 270 26.83 -1.26 4.13
CA VAL A 270 28.22 -1.70 3.93
C VAL A 270 28.93 -0.61 3.14
N LEU A 271 30.05 -0.13 3.68
CA LEU A 271 30.90 0.87 3.06
C LEU A 271 32.19 0.18 2.62
N ARG A 272 32.51 0.24 1.33
CA ARG A 272 33.74 -0.28 0.75
C ARG A 272 34.50 0.85 0.07
N PRO A 273 35.73 1.18 0.52
CA PRO A 273 36.57 2.13 -0.20
C PRO A 273 36.86 1.61 -1.61
N VAL A 274 36.69 2.47 -2.62
CA VAL A 274 36.96 2.17 -4.03
C VAL A 274 37.76 3.30 -4.68
N ALA A 275 38.34 3.05 -5.86
CA ALA A 275 39.00 4.10 -6.62
C ALA A 275 37.98 5.21 -6.95
N GLY A 276 38.21 6.42 -6.45
CA GLY A 276 37.34 7.57 -6.68
C GLY A 276 36.20 7.77 -5.68
N GLY A 277 36.14 7.01 -4.58
CA GLY A 277 35.17 7.25 -3.50
C GLY A 277 34.86 6.04 -2.63
N THR A 278 33.58 5.88 -2.28
CA THR A 278 33.07 4.81 -1.43
C THR A 278 31.89 4.13 -2.11
N GLU A 279 31.96 2.82 -2.27
CA GLU A 279 30.80 2.00 -2.61
C GLU A 279 29.94 1.83 -1.35
N LEU A 280 28.72 2.34 -1.38
CA LEU A 280 27.73 2.22 -0.32
C LEU A 280 26.65 1.24 -0.77
N THR A 281 26.50 0.15 -0.02
CA THR A 281 25.43 -0.83 -0.21
C THR A 281 24.45 -0.72 0.94
N VAL A 282 23.15 -0.56 0.65
CA VAL A 282 22.07 -0.67 1.63
C VAL A 282 21.33 -1.97 1.43
N ARG A 283 21.03 -2.65 2.54
CA ARG A 283 20.15 -3.82 2.58
C ARG A 283 19.02 -3.58 3.56
N ILE A 284 17.78 -3.74 3.11
CA ILE A 284 16.56 -3.53 3.89
C ILE A 284 15.84 -4.87 4.01
N GLY A 285 15.69 -5.36 5.24
CA GLY A 285 14.93 -6.58 5.56
C GLY A 285 13.52 -6.22 6.00
N TYR A 286 12.51 -6.85 5.38
CA TYR A 286 11.10 -6.57 5.64
C TYR A 286 10.23 -7.83 5.62
N ARG A 287 9.00 -7.70 6.13
CA ARG A 287 7.98 -8.74 6.18
C ARG A 287 6.72 -8.26 5.49
N VAL A 288 6.10 -9.14 4.71
CA VAL A 288 4.74 -8.99 4.18
C VAL A 288 3.89 -10.14 4.69
N SER A 289 2.70 -9.84 5.20
CA SER A 289 1.83 -10.83 5.83
C SER A 289 0.36 -10.53 5.58
N THR A 290 -0.10 -10.74 4.35
CA THR A 290 -1.48 -10.54 3.91
C THR A 290 -2.05 -11.83 3.31
N ARG A 291 -3.37 -11.86 3.08
CA ARG A 291 -4.03 -12.96 2.35
C ARG A 291 -3.76 -12.97 0.85
N PHE A 292 -2.99 -12.01 0.38
CA PHE A 292 -2.73 -11.76 -1.03
C PHE A 292 -1.25 -11.39 -1.25
N ASN A 293 -0.33 -12.07 -0.54
CA ASN A 293 1.12 -11.85 -0.69
C ASN A 293 1.58 -11.93 -2.15
N TRP A 294 0.95 -12.77 -2.98
CA TRP A 294 1.22 -12.84 -4.43
C TRP A 294 1.12 -11.47 -5.14
N TYR A 295 0.29 -10.57 -4.61
CA TYR A 295 0.13 -9.19 -5.09
C TYR A 295 0.89 -8.18 -4.19
N ALA A 296 0.76 -8.32 -2.87
CA ALA A 296 1.34 -7.36 -1.92
C ALA A 296 2.87 -7.43 -1.87
N ALA A 297 3.48 -8.61 -1.98
CA ALA A 297 4.93 -8.78 -1.87
C ALA A 297 5.71 -8.19 -3.06
N PRO A 298 5.28 -8.35 -4.33
CA PRO A 298 5.89 -7.63 -5.45
C PRO A 298 5.78 -6.10 -5.32
N VAL A 299 4.64 -5.58 -4.87
CA VAL A 299 4.47 -4.13 -4.65
C VAL A 299 5.39 -3.64 -3.52
N ALA A 300 5.44 -4.36 -2.40
CA ALA A 300 6.34 -4.04 -1.29
C ALA A 300 7.80 -4.07 -1.73
N ARG A 301 8.21 -5.06 -2.53
CA ARG A 301 9.56 -5.14 -3.10
C ARG A 301 9.90 -3.89 -3.90
N PHE A 302 9.02 -3.50 -4.83
CA PHE A 302 9.21 -2.29 -5.63
C PHE A 302 9.38 -1.04 -4.75
N LEU A 303 8.53 -0.86 -3.74
CA LEU A 303 8.61 0.28 -2.83
C LEU A 303 9.88 0.27 -1.96
N MET A 304 10.35 -0.92 -1.53
CA MET A 304 11.57 -1.04 -0.75
C MET A 304 12.83 -0.84 -1.59
N GLU A 305 12.84 -1.26 -2.86
CA GLU A 305 13.92 -0.95 -3.81
C GLU A 305 14.02 0.56 -4.07
N ASP A 306 12.88 1.21 -4.31
CA ASP A 306 12.77 2.65 -4.49
C ASP A 306 13.20 3.44 -3.23
N LEU A 307 12.83 2.96 -2.04
CA LEU A 307 13.31 3.50 -0.77
C LEU A 307 14.84 3.36 -0.63
N GLY A 308 15.39 2.20 -0.99
CA GLY A 308 16.83 1.95 -1.00
C GLY A 308 17.57 2.92 -1.92
N ASP A 309 17.09 3.09 -3.16
CA ASP A 309 17.64 4.05 -4.12
C ASP A 309 17.56 5.50 -3.62
N SER A 310 16.42 5.88 -3.01
CA SER A 310 16.22 7.20 -2.42
C SER A 310 17.21 7.48 -1.30
N ASN A 311 17.39 6.53 -0.36
CA ASN A 311 18.33 6.66 0.75
C ASN A 311 19.76 6.83 0.24
N LEU A 312 20.18 5.98 -0.70
CA LEU A 312 21.49 6.08 -1.32
C LEU A 312 21.70 7.41 -2.06
N GLY A 313 20.70 7.87 -2.81
CA GLY A 313 20.72 9.16 -3.50
C GLY A 313 20.84 10.34 -2.55
N TYR A 314 20.12 10.30 -1.43
CA TYR A 314 20.21 11.29 -0.34
C TYR A 314 21.64 11.35 0.23
N TYR A 315 22.20 10.21 0.66
CA TYR A 315 23.54 10.17 1.25
C TYR A 315 24.62 10.60 0.25
N ARG A 316 24.48 10.23 -1.03
CA ARG A 316 25.36 10.71 -2.09
C ARG A 316 25.32 12.23 -2.21
N GLY A 317 24.12 12.80 -2.33
CA GLY A 317 23.92 14.23 -2.51
C GLY A 317 24.54 15.05 -1.38
N ARG A 318 24.46 14.58 -0.14
CA ARG A 318 25.08 15.27 1.00
C ARG A 318 26.58 15.08 1.08
N ALA A 319 27.06 13.84 0.99
CA ALA A 319 28.47 13.53 1.14
C ALA A 319 29.34 14.16 0.03
N GLU A 320 28.81 14.30 -1.19
CA GLU A 320 29.53 14.93 -2.32
C GLU A 320 29.51 16.47 -2.27
N ARG A 321 28.48 17.10 -1.67
CA ARG A 321 28.39 18.57 -1.54
C ARG A 321 29.32 19.13 -0.46
N ALA A 322 29.68 18.33 0.53
CA ALA A 322 30.64 18.70 1.56
C ALA A 322 32.11 18.61 1.08
N THR A 323 32.36 18.84 -0.22
CA THR A 323 33.69 18.80 -0.87
C THR A 323 34.13 20.19 -1.27
#